data_AF-A0A2H3FQ79-F1
#
_entry.id   AF-A0A2H3FQ79-F1
#
_cell.length_a   1.000
_cell.length_b   1.000
_cell.length_c   1.000
_cell.angle_alpha   90.00
_cell.angle_beta   90.00
_cell.angle_gamma   90.00
#
_symmetry.space_group_name_H-M   'P 1'
#
loop_
_entity.id
_entity.type
_entity.pdbx_description
1 polymer ?
#
loop_
_entity_poly.entity_id
_entity_poly.type
_entity_poly.pdbx_seq_one_letter_code
_entity_poly.pdbx_strand_id
1 'polypeptide(L)'
;MGQPDAQKVLDTLTKLQSTQEISIIKLSEPIANSNPQDARQRTSDASNSAFDALTPSSLTADLAHYKELFAKLRFSYVQQVTKEKFIRAIVGDPPMIVSMEENLELEKENMVVKKQLKELKTEVAEMVTDLERRGIELSKKYESVQFETAELREMPAKIEELEARIEILREEQEMPDGTSPGMNLPLAKTQDLVNQRKLEQQELARELESLQAKVPRKRKEADRLLIELQPLENKRQNSATAAREARRRKEAALGGAADDLEERARWWRASEGVLTQVLDIKN
;
A
#
# COMPACT_ATOMS: atom_id res chain seq x y z
N MET A 1 8.21 -1.35 -20.56
CA MET A 1 9.41 -1.84 -19.84
C MET A 1 8.92 -2.78 -18.77
N GLY A 2 9.08 -4.09 -18.95
CA GLY A 2 8.64 -5.08 -17.97
C GLY A 2 9.53 -5.00 -16.75
N GLN A 3 8.96 -4.74 -15.57
CA GLN A 3 9.70 -4.87 -14.32
C GLN A 3 10.23 -6.30 -14.23
N PRO A 4 11.53 -6.50 -13.98
CA PRO A 4 12.02 -7.82 -13.63
C PRO A 4 11.29 -8.24 -12.35
N ASP A 5 10.63 -9.38 -12.44
CA ASP A 5 9.95 -10.05 -11.34
C ASP A 5 10.93 -10.16 -10.16
N ALA A 6 10.63 -9.52 -9.02
CA ALA A 6 11.55 -9.40 -7.89
C ALA A 6 12.02 -10.77 -7.38
N GLN A 7 11.16 -11.78 -7.51
CA GLN A 7 11.45 -13.18 -7.21
C GLN A 7 12.53 -13.77 -8.14
N LYS A 8 12.47 -13.48 -9.45
CA LYS A 8 13.50 -13.94 -10.41
C LYS A 8 14.86 -13.32 -10.11
N VAL A 9 14.89 -12.05 -9.69
CA VAL A 9 16.13 -11.38 -9.31
C VAL A 9 16.71 -12.03 -8.05
N LEU A 10 15.91 -12.27 -7.01
CA LEU A 10 16.33 -12.99 -5.80
C LEU A 10 16.86 -14.39 -6.10
N ASP A 11 16.20 -15.15 -6.98
CA ASP A 11 16.64 -16.49 -7.40
C ASP A 11 17.97 -16.46 -8.14
N THR A 12 18.20 -15.46 -8.98
CA THR A 12 19.51 -15.29 -9.64
C THR A 12 20.59 -14.90 -8.63
N LEU A 13 20.28 -14.04 -7.67
CA LEU A 13 21.22 -13.54 -6.67
C LEU A 13 21.63 -14.64 -5.69
N THR A 14 20.68 -15.47 -5.25
CA THR A 14 20.94 -16.67 -4.42
C THR A 14 21.78 -17.71 -5.16
N LYS A 15 21.53 -17.95 -6.45
CA LYS A 15 22.38 -18.82 -7.29
C LYS A 15 23.80 -18.28 -7.42
N LEU A 16 23.97 -16.97 -7.60
CA LEU A 16 25.30 -16.36 -7.68
C LEU A 16 26.04 -16.46 -6.34
N GLN A 17 25.35 -16.19 -5.22
CA GLN A 17 25.92 -16.31 -3.86
C GLN A 17 26.35 -17.75 -3.52
N SER A 18 25.55 -18.76 -3.89
CA SER A 18 25.91 -20.16 -3.62
C SER A 18 27.06 -20.67 -4.50
N THR A 19 27.19 -20.13 -5.71
CA THR A 19 28.27 -20.51 -6.63
C THR A 19 29.61 -19.86 -6.24
N GLN A 20 29.57 -18.70 -5.58
CA GLN A 20 30.73 -17.91 -5.18
C GLN A 20 30.75 -17.66 -3.67
N GLU A 21 30.91 -18.73 -2.87
CA GLU A 21 31.31 -18.59 -1.47
C GLU A 21 32.76 -18.07 -1.39
N ILE A 22 32.91 -16.76 -1.49
CA ILE A 22 34.20 -16.08 -1.40
C ILE A 22 34.56 -15.97 0.08
N SER A 23 35.23 -17.00 0.62
CA SER A 23 35.90 -16.87 1.91
C SER A 23 37.38 -16.55 1.68
N ILE A 24 37.92 -15.63 2.47
CA ILE A 24 39.36 -15.27 2.44
C ILE A 24 40.23 -16.53 2.59
N ILE A 25 39.74 -17.51 3.36
CA ILE A 25 40.38 -18.81 3.60
C ILE A 25 40.44 -19.64 2.30
N LYS A 26 39.32 -19.78 1.56
CA LYS A 26 39.28 -20.48 0.25
C LYS A 26 40.13 -19.78 -0.81
N LEU A 27 40.19 -18.45 -0.78
CA LEU A 27 41.04 -17.67 -1.70
C LEU A 27 42.55 -17.77 -1.38
N SER A 28 42.90 -18.07 -0.13
CA SER A 28 44.30 -18.22 0.30
C SER A 28 44.88 -19.62 0.06
N GLU A 29 44.02 -20.63 -0.14
CA GLU A 29 44.38 -22.04 -0.35
C GLU A 29 45.28 -22.26 -1.60
N PRO A 30 45.05 -21.63 -2.77
CA PRO A 30 45.94 -21.74 -3.93
C PRO A 30 47.30 -21.07 -3.72
N ILE A 31 47.35 -20.02 -2.89
CA ILE A 31 48.59 -19.29 -2.60
C ILE A 31 49.48 -20.16 -1.71
N ALA A 32 48.90 -20.82 -0.70
CA ALA A 32 49.61 -21.75 0.18
C ALA A 32 50.10 -23.02 -0.55
N ASN A 33 49.31 -23.53 -1.50
CA ASN A 33 49.63 -24.76 -2.24
C ASN A 33 50.54 -24.55 -3.46
N SER A 34 50.90 -23.30 -3.80
CA SER A 34 51.73 -22.97 -4.97
C SER A 34 53.22 -23.30 -4.83
N ASN A 35 53.63 -24.04 -3.78
CA ASN A 35 55.02 -24.44 -3.55
C ASN A 35 55.21 -25.97 -3.71
N PRO A 36 55.23 -26.51 -4.95
CA PRO A 36 55.26 -27.96 -5.19
C PRO A 36 56.68 -28.56 -5.18
N GLN A 37 57.59 -28.14 -4.30
CA GLN A 37 58.98 -28.64 -4.32
C GLN A 37 59.60 -29.22 -3.04
N ASP A 38 58.91 -29.30 -1.90
CA ASP A 38 59.51 -29.93 -0.70
C ASP A 38 58.75 -31.19 -0.23
N ALA A 39 58.65 -32.20 -1.09
CA ALA A 39 58.19 -33.55 -0.71
C ALA A 39 59.20 -34.33 0.19
N ARG A 40 60.15 -33.65 0.84
CA ARG A 40 61.10 -34.24 1.80
C ARG A 40 61.27 -33.40 3.08
N GLN A 41 60.26 -32.65 3.48
CA GLN A 41 60.31 -31.94 4.76
C GLN A 41 60.08 -32.88 5.94
N ARG A 42 61.13 -32.96 6.77
CA ARG A 42 61.17 -33.60 8.07
C ARG A 42 59.99 -33.13 8.92
N THR A 43 59.22 -34.09 9.44
CA THR A 43 58.09 -33.87 10.36
C THR A 43 58.61 -33.48 11.74
N SER A 44 58.98 -32.21 11.92
CA SER A 44 59.28 -31.65 13.24
C SER A 44 58.80 -30.21 13.35
N ASP A 45 57.67 -29.91 12.70
CA ASP A 45 57.03 -28.60 12.77
C ASP A 45 55.65 -28.75 13.40
N ALA A 46 55.46 -28.17 14.59
CA ALA A 46 54.23 -28.17 15.36
C ALA A 46 53.16 -27.21 14.77
N SER A 47 53.37 -26.74 13.55
CA SER A 47 52.62 -25.67 12.87
C SER A 47 51.52 -26.19 11.93
N ASN A 48 51.42 -27.50 11.68
CA ASN A 48 50.34 -28.05 10.84
C ASN A 48 48.99 -28.19 11.56
N SER A 49 48.93 -28.01 12.90
CA SER A 49 47.66 -27.98 13.65
C SER A 49 47.02 -26.59 13.74
N ALA A 50 47.69 -25.55 13.24
CA ALA A 50 47.19 -24.17 13.29
C ALA A 50 46.10 -23.85 12.24
N PHE A 51 45.89 -24.76 11.27
CA PHE A 51 44.92 -24.55 10.19
C PHE A 51 43.47 -24.92 10.57
N ASP A 52 43.23 -25.54 11.72
CA ASP A 52 41.90 -26.02 12.12
C ASP A 52 41.03 -24.94 12.80
N ALA A 53 41.62 -23.78 13.14
CA ALA A 53 40.91 -22.67 13.80
C ALA A 53 41.50 -21.28 13.44
N LEU A 54 41.51 -20.94 12.14
CA LEU A 54 41.86 -19.59 11.69
C LEU A 54 40.76 -18.60 12.07
N THR A 55 40.94 -17.90 13.18
CA THR A 55 40.23 -16.65 13.47
C THR A 55 41.11 -15.48 13.03
N PRO A 56 40.54 -14.33 12.62
CA PRO A 56 41.33 -13.16 12.23
C PRO A 56 42.36 -12.74 13.29
N SER A 57 42.00 -12.91 14.57
CA SER A 57 42.88 -12.63 15.70
C SER A 57 44.05 -13.63 15.80
N SER A 58 43.83 -14.92 15.56
CA SER A 58 44.93 -15.91 15.58
C SER A 58 45.92 -15.68 14.44
N LEU A 59 45.44 -15.30 13.24
CA LEU A 59 46.31 -14.95 12.10
C LEU A 59 47.27 -13.80 12.43
N THR A 60 46.79 -12.75 13.10
CA THR A 60 47.66 -11.61 13.46
C THR A 60 48.75 -11.99 14.47
N ALA A 61 48.42 -12.85 15.44
CA ALA A 61 49.38 -13.37 16.40
C ALA A 61 50.43 -14.26 15.73
N ASP A 62 50.00 -15.13 14.83
CA ASP A 62 50.90 -16.01 14.07
C ASP A 62 51.84 -15.20 13.17
N LEU A 63 51.33 -14.18 12.46
CA LEU A 63 52.17 -13.29 11.64
C LEU A 63 53.21 -12.53 12.47
N ALA A 64 52.87 -12.11 13.69
CA ALA A 64 53.82 -11.48 14.60
C ALA A 64 54.90 -12.48 15.06
N HIS A 65 54.49 -13.69 15.45
CA HIS A 65 55.40 -14.76 15.84
C HIS A 65 56.36 -15.14 14.71
N TYR A 66 55.86 -15.35 13.48
CA TYR A 66 56.71 -15.66 12.33
C TYR A 66 57.68 -14.53 11.99
N LYS A 67 57.26 -13.26 12.07
CA LYS A 67 58.17 -12.12 11.88
C LYS A 67 59.34 -12.16 12.86
N GLU A 68 59.07 -12.45 14.14
CA GLU A 68 60.11 -12.57 15.15
C GLU A 68 61.02 -13.78 14.92
N LEU A 69 60.44 -14.94 14.61
CA LEU A 69 61.17 -16.17 14.30
C LEU A 69 62.11 -15.96 13.10
N PHE A 70 61.61 -15.40 12.00
CA PHE A 70 62.42 -15.14 10.81
C PHE A 70 63.48 -14.07 11.05
N ALA A 71 63.21 -13.05 11.87
CA ALA A 71 64.23 -12.08 12.25
C ALA A 71 65.38 -12.74 13.03
N LYS A 72 65.06 -13.63 13.99
CA LYS A 72 66.04 -14.42 14.75
C LYS A 72 66.81 -15.39 13.86
N LEU A 73 66.13 -16.09 12.97
CA LEU A 73 66.73 -17.04 12.04
C LEU A 73 67.67 -16.33 11.06
N ARG A 74 67.26 -15.18 10.51
CA ARG A 74 68.08 -14.35 9.62
C ARG A 74 69.36 -13.89 10.33
N PHE A 75 69.24 -13.41 11.57
CA PHE A 75 70.40 -12.99 12.37
C PHE A 75 71.36 -14.16 12.62
N SER A 76 70.83 -15.30 13.08
CA SER A 76 71.62 -16.51 13.35
C SER A 76 72.33 -17.02 12.10
N TYR A 77 71.63 -17.10 10.96
CA TYR A 77 72.20 -17.54 9.69
C TYR A 77 73.32 -16.62 9.21
N VAL A 78 73.09 -15.30 9.18
CA VAL A 78 74.11 -14.34 8.76
C VAL A 78 75.32 -14.40 9.69
N GLN A 79 75.11 -14.53 10.99
CA GLN A 79 76.20 -14.68 11.96
C GLN A 79 76.98 -15.97 11.75
N GLN A 80 76.30 -17.09 11.48
CA GLN A 80 76.94 -18.38 11.27
C GLN A 80 77.75 -18.40 9.97
N VAL A 81 77.18 -17.95 8.86
CA VAL A 81 77.86 -17.89 7.56
C VAL A 81 79.05 -16.93 7.61
N THR A 82 78.94 -15.80 8.30
CA THR A 82 80.08 -14.87 8.45
C THR A 82 81.20 -15.48 9.30
N LYS A 83 80.86 -16.12 10.43
CA LYS A 83 81.84 -16.86 11.24
C LYS A 83 82.55 -17.96 10.44
N GLU A 84 81.80 -18.76 9.69
CA GLU A 84 82.35 -19.85 8.87
C GLU A 84 83.27 -19.30 7.78
N LYS A 85 82.80 -18.30 7.01
CA LYS A 85 83.61 -17.65 5.97
C LYS A 85 84.89 -17.04 6.53
N PHE A 86 84.82 -16.41 7.70
CA PHE A 86 85.99 -15.83 8.37
C PHE A 86 87.01 -16.90 8.78
N ILE A 87 86.56 -17.98 9.41
CA ILE A 87 87.44 -19.10 9.78
C ILE A 87 88.08 -19.72 8.53
N ARG A 88 87.29 -19.95 7.47
CA ARG A 88 87.81 -20.48 6.21
C ARG A 88 88.83 -19.54 5.55
N ALA A 89 88.63 -18.22 5.63
CA ALA A 89 89.56 -17.25 5.08
C ALA A 89 90.92 -17.23 5.81
N ILE A 90 90.93 -17.46 7.14
CA ILE A 90 92.16 -17.47 7.95
C ILE A 90 92.87 -18.83 7.90
N VAL A 91 92.11 -19.92 7.87
CA VAL A 91 92.64 -21.30 7.95
C VAL A 91 92.88 -21.92 6.56
N GLY A 92 92.30 -21.34 5.51
CA GLY A 92 92.52 -21.80 4.13
C GLY A 92 93.97 -21.59 3.67
N ASP A 93 94.48 -22.53 2.87
CA ASP A 93 95.80 -22.46 2.26
C ASP A 93 95.65 -22.36 0.73
N PRO A 94 95.94 -21.22 0.08
CA PRO A 94 96.51 -19.99 0.65
C PRO A 94 95.48 -19.10 1.37
N PRO A 95 95.90 -18.27 2.36
CA PRO A 95 95.00 -17.39 3.10
C PRO A 95 94.39 -16.34 2.18
N MET A 96 93.08 -16.16 2.28
CA MET A 96 92.33 -15.23 1.43
C MET A 96 92.42 -13.83 2.02
N ILE A 97 93.29 -12.98 1.44
CA ILE A 97 93.43 -11.58 1.80
C ILE A 97 92.54 -10.77 0.87
N VAL A 98 91.45 -10.22 1.39
CA VAL A 98 90.56 -9.35 0.62
C VAL A 98 91.31 -8.06 0.26
N SER A 99 91.42 -7.76 -1.04
CA SER A 99 92.10 -6.55 -1.49
C SER A 99 91.21 -5.32 -1.32
N MET A 100 91.82 -4.13 -1.24
CA MET A 100 91.05 -2.88 -1.18
C MET A 100 90.22 -2.67 -2.46
N GLU A 101 90.70 -3.14 -3.61
CA GLU A 101 90.00 -3.05 -4.89
C GLU A 101 88.74 -3.92 -4.92
N GLU A 102 88.83 -5.17 -4.44
CA GLU A 102 87.70 -6.09 -4.31
C GLU A 102 86.61 -5.53 -3.37
N ASN A 103 87.02 -4.89 -2.26
CA ASN A 103 86.07 -4.22 -1.36
C ASN A 103 85.34 -3.07 -2.05
N LEU A 104 86.06 -2.25 -2.83
CA LEU A 104 85.46 -1.14 -3.56
C LEU A 104 84.49 -1.61 -4.66
N GLU A 105 84.78 -2.73 -5.33
CA GLU A 105 83.88 -3.34 -6.30
C GLU A 105 82.61 -3.90 -5.62
N LEU A 106 82.76 -4.65 -4.52
CA LEU A 106 81.64 -5.16 -3.74
C LEU A 106 80.79 -4.04 -3.14
N GLU A 107 81.38 -2.91 -2.75
CA GLU A 107 80.64 -1.74 -2.29
C GLU A 107 79.78 -1.13 -3.41
N LYS A 108 80.32 -1.02 -4.64
CA LYS A 108 79.55 -0.53 -5.80
C LYS A 108 78.38 -1.46 -6.12
N GLU A 109 78.61 -2.78 -6.14
CA GLU A 109 77.55 -3.76 -6.36
C GLU A 109 76.47 -3.70 -5.27
N ASN A 110 76.88 -3.63 -3.99
CA ASN A 110 75.96 -3.48 -2.88
C ASN A 110 75.14 -2.20 -2.98
N MET A 111 75.70 -1.10 -3.48
CA MET A 111 74.97 0.15 -3.69
C MET A 111 73.87 -0.01 -4.74
N VAL A 112 74.15 -0.71 -5.85
CA VAL A 112 73.15 -1.01 -6.89
C VAL A 112 72.04 -1.88 -6.33
N VAL A 113 72.38 -2.98 -5.65
CA VAL A 113 71.40 -3.90 -5.05
C VAL A 113 70.58 -3.21 -3.95
N LYS A 114 71.20 -2.35 -3.13
CA LYS A 114 70.49 -1.55 -2.12
C LYS A 114 69.49 -0.58 -2.75
N LYS A 115 69.83 0.02 -3.88
CA LYS A 115 68.91 0.92 -4.61
C LYS A 115 67.71 0.14 -5.14
N GLN A 116 67.94 -0.98 -5.82
CA GLN A 116 66.87 -1.86 -6.32
C GLN A 116 65.98 -2.38 -5.18
N LEU A 117 66.57 -2.79 -4.06
CA LEU A 117 65.82 -3.24 -2.89
C LEU A 117 64.95 -2.11 -2.30
N LYS A 118 65.44 -0.86 -2.33
CA LYS A 118 64.67 0.30 -1.86
C LYS A 118 63.48 0.59 -2.77
N GLU A 119 63.69 0.55 -4.09
CA GLU A 119 62.63 0.73 -5.09
C GLU A 119 61.55 -0.35 -4.97
N LEU A 120 61.94 -1.62 -4.84
CA LEU A 120 61.00 -2.72 -4.67
C LEU A 120 60.24 -2.62 -3.34
N LYS A 121 60.90 -2.18 -2.26
CA LYS A 121 60.23 -1.95 -0.97
C LYS A 121 59.18 -0.86 -1.05
N THR A 122 59.45 0.22 -1.78
CA THR A 122 58.46 1.29 -1.98
C THR A 122 57.29 0.80 -2.81
N GLU A 123 57.54 0.05 -3.88
CA GLU A 123 56.50 -0.54 -4.73
C GLU A 123 55.60 -1.50 -3.92
N VAL A 124 56.19 -2.39 -3.14
CA VAL A 124 55.44 -3.32 -2.28
C VAL A 124 54.62 -2.56 -1.23
N ALA A 125 55.18 -1.52 -0.63
CA ALA A 125 54.43 -0.70 0.34
C ALA A 125 53.23 -0.02 -0.32
N GLU A 126 53.40 0.55 -1.51
CA GLU A 126 52.32 1.16 -2.29
C GLU A 126 51.23 0.13 -2.64
N MET A 127 51.62 -1.05 -3.15
CA MET A 127 50.68 -2.14 -3.44
C MET A 127 49.88 -2.58 -2.21
N VAL A 128 50.52 -2.68 -1.04
CA VAL A 128 49.84 -3.03 0.21
C VAL A 128 48.80 -1.97 0.58
N THR A 129 49.16 -0.69 0.51
CA THR A 129 48.20 0.40 0.82
C THR A 129 47.03 0.43 -0.15
N ASP A 130 47.26 0.13 -1.43
CA ASP A 130 46.20 0.05 -2.43
C ASP A 130 45.29 -1.17 -2.21
N LEU A 131 45.85 -2.31 -1.81
CA LEU A 131 45.08 -3.50 -1.44
C LEU A 131 44.23 -3.25 -0.20
N GLU A 132 44.75 -2.58 0.83
CA GLU A 132 44.00 -2.20 2.03
C GLU A 132 42.82 -1.28 1.67
N ARG A 133 43.06 -0.25 0.86
CA ARG A 133 42.01 0.65 0.39
C ARG A 133 40.91 -0.10 -0.37
N ARG A 134 41.30 -0.95 -1.34
CA ARG A 134 40.35 -1.76 -2.11
C ARG A 134 39.60 -2.74 -1.21
N GLY A 135 40.25 -3.30 -0.19
CA GLY A 135 39.62 -4.17 0.80
C GLY A 135 38.50 -3.47 1.56
N ILE A 136 38.74 -2.24 2.02
CA ILE A 136 37.73 -1.42 2.72
C ILE A 136 36.58 -1.03 1.78
N GLU A 137 36.88 -0.65 0.52
CA GLU A 137 35.84 -0.33 -0.45
C GLU A 137 34.97 -1.56 -0.78
N LEU A 138 35.60 -2.73 -0.90
CA LEU A 138 34.90 -3.99 -1.15
C LEU A 138 34.02 -4.40 0.02
N SER A 139 34.50 -4.25 1.27
CA SER A 139 33.71 -4.59 2.45
C SER A 139 32.43 -3.73 2.53
N LYS A 140 32.55 -2.42 2.30
CA LYS A 140 31.39 -1.50 2.28
C LYS A 140 30.39 -1.85 1.18
N LYS A 141 30.88 -2.16 -0.03
CA LYS A 141 30.01 -2.59 -1.14
C LYS A 141 29.30 -3.90 -0.81
N TYR A 142 30.00 -4.85 -0.20
CA TYR A 142 29.42 -6.11 0.22
C TYR A 142 28.32 -5.91 1.27
N GLU A 143 28.55 -5.06 2.27
CA GLU A 143 27.54 -4.70 3.27
C GLU A 143 26.29 -4.05 2.63
N SER A 144 26.47 -3.12 1.69
CA SER A 144 25.36 -2.49 0.95
C SER A 144 24.54 -3.53 0.18
N VAL A 145 25.21 -4.42 -0.57
CA VAL A 145 24.54 -5.48 -1.33
C VAL A 145 23.79 -6.43 -0.40
N GLN A 146 24.35 -6.78 0.76
CA GLN A 146 23.66 -7.61 1.75
C GLN A 146 22.40 -6.92 2.30
N PHE A 147 22.49 -5.62 2.61
CA PHE A 147 21.34 -4.83 3.05
C PHE A 147 20.25 -4.75 1.97
N GLU A 148 20.61 -4.37 0.74
CA GLU A 148 19.67 -4.30 -0.39
C GLU A 148 19.05 -5.67 -0.72
N THR A 149 19.82 -6.76 -0.58
CA THR A 149 19.30 -8.12 -0.76
C THR A 149 18.30 -8.47 0.33
N ALA A 150 18.51 -8.04 1.57
CA ALA A 150 17.56 -8.24 2.65
C ALA A 150 16.25 -7.46 2.42
N GLU A 151 16.35 -6.19 2.01
CA GLU A 151 15.16 -5.40 1.65
C GLU A 151 14.39 -6.03 0.47
N LEU A 152 15.11 -6.47 -0.57
CA LEU A 152 14.52 -7.12 -1.73
C LEU A 152 13.77 -8.41 -1.34
N ARG A 153 14.24 -9.16 -0.33
CA ARG A 153 13.53 -10.35 0.20
C ARG A 153 12.20 -10.02 0.86
N GLU A 154 12.06 -8.84 1.48
CA GLU A 154 10.82 -8.41 2.12
C GLU A 154 9.79 -7.83 1.14
N MET A 155 10.25 -7.27 0.02
CA MET A 155 9.37 -6.57 -0.92
C MET A 155 8.23 -7.43 -1.51
N PRO A 156 8.44 -8.69 -1.93
CA PRO A 156 7.36 -9.52 -2.47
C PRO A 156 6.18 -9.68 -1.49
N ALA A 157 6.46 -9.96 -0.21
CA ALA A 157 5.41 -10.10 0.80
C ALA A 157 4.64 -8.78 1.01
N LYS A 158 5.33 -7.64 1.00
CA LYS A 158 4.68 -6.32 1.09
C LYS A 158 3.82 -6.02 -0.14
N ILE A 159 4.24 -6.44 -1.33
CA ILE A 159 3.45 -6.31 -2.56
C ILE A 159 2.18 -7.15 -2.46
N GLU A 160 2.29 -8.42 -2.07
CA GLU A 160 1.14 -9.31 -1.88
C GLU A 160 0.15 -8.75 -0.83
N GLU A 161 0.64 -8.20 0.28
CA GLU A 161 -0.19 -7.56 1.30
C GLU A 161 -0.94 -6.33 0.74
N LEU A 162 -0.24 -5.48 -0.01
CA LEU A 162 -0.84 -4.29 -0.63
C LEU A 162 -1.85 -4.66 -1.71
N GLU A 163 -1.58 -5.68 -2.53
CA GLU A 163 -2.51 -6.18 -3.54
C GLU A 163 -3.77 -6.76 -2.90
N ALA A 164 -3.63 -7.58 -1.85
CA ALA A 164 -4.77 -8.09 -1.09
C ALA A 164 -5.60 -6.94 -0.49
N ARG A 165 -4.94 -5.90 0.03
CA ARG A 165 -5.63 -4.74 0.59
C ARG A 165 -6.31 -3.87 -0.46
N ILE A 166 -5.73 -3.74 -1.65
CA ILE A 166 -6.37 -3.07 -2.78
C ILE A 166 -7.62 -3.84 -3.19
N GLU A 167 -7.58 -5.17 -3.22
CA GLU A 167 -8.74 -5.97 -3.60
C GLU A 167 -9.87 -5.85 -2.57
N ILE A 168 -9.56 -5.90 -1.26
CA ILE A 168 -10.53 -5.64 -0.20
C ILE A 168 -11.15 -4.24 -0.36
N LEU A 169 -10.32 -3.21 -0.62
CA LEU A 169 -10.83 -1.85 -0.82
C LEU A 169 -11.69 -1.73 -2.08
N ARG A 170 -11.41 -2.51 -3.13
CA ARG A 170 -12.25 -2.57 -4.34
C ARG A 170 -13.57 -3.25 -4.04
N GLU A 171 -13.57 -4.38 -3.33
CA GLU A 171 -14.79 -5.05 -2.87
C GLU A 171 -15.63 -4.15 -1.94
N GLU A 172 -14.99 -3.41 -1.03
CA GLU A 172 -15.65 -2.40 -0.19
C GLU A 172 -16.14 -1.19 -0.98
N GLN A 173 -15.52 -0.87 -2.11
CA GLN A 173 -16.01 0.16 -3.01
C GLN A 173 -17.19 -0.37 -3.86
N GLU A 174 -17.18 -1.65 -4.19
CA GLU A 174 -18.26 -2.45 -4.78
C GLU A 174 -19.28 -2.90 -3.71
N MET A 175 -19.70 -2.00 -2.83
CA MET A 175 -20.75 -2.26 -1.83
C MET A 175 -22.13 -2.48 -2.49
N PRO A 176 -23.01 -3.26 -1.83
CA PRO A 176 -24.06 -4.06 -2.47
C PRO A 176 -25.13 -3.20 -3.16
N ASP A 177 -25.77 -3.81 -4.17
CA ASP A 177 -26.82 -3.35 -5.11
C ASP A 177 -28.05 -2.60 -4.52
N GLY A 178 -28.02 -2.18 -3.25
CA GLY A 178 -29.10 -1.47 -2.55
C GLY A 178 -28.77 -0.08 -2.02
N THR A 179 -27.52 0.41 -2.13
CA THR A 179 -27.17 1.78 -1.68
C THR A 179 -27.34 2.76 -2.83
N SER A 180 -28.09 3.85 -2.59
CA SER A 180 -28.43 4.87 -3.58
C SER A 180 -27.26 5.19 -4.54
N PRO A 181 -27.46 5.12 -5.87
CA PRO A 181 -26.39 5.23 -6.88
C PRO A 181 -25.64 6.57 -6.86
N GLY A 182 -26.14 7.56 -6.12
CA GLY A 182 -25.48 8.85 -5.90
C GLY A 182 -24.34 8.84 -4.86
N MET A 183 -24.23 7.81 -4.02
CA MET A 183 -23.25 7.76 -2.93
C MET A 183 -21.86 7.26 -3.37
N ASN A 184 -21.77 6.56 -4.50
CA ASN A 184 -20.52 6.05 -5.08
C ASN A 184 -20.07 6.85 -6.32
N LEU A 185 -20.50 8.11 -6.42
CA LEU A 185 -20.10 8.97 -7.53
C LEU A 185 -18.68 9.51 -7.28
N PRO A 186 -17.80 9.52 -8.30
CA PRO A 186 -16.55 10.26 -8.26
C PRO A 186 -16.79 11.73 -7.93
N LEU A 187 -15.82 12.38 -7.28
CA LEU A 187 -15.93 13.76 -6.80
C LEU A 187 -16.43 14.76 -7.87
N ALA A 188 -16.01 14.60 -9.12
CA ALA A 188 -16.50 15.44 -10.21
C ALA A 188 -18.02 15.29 -10.43
N LYS A 189 -18.53 14.05 -10.45
CA LYS A 189 -19.95 13.76 -10.67
C LYS A 189 -20.80 14.16 -9.45
N THR A 190 -20.28 14.07 -8.22
CA THR A 190 -21.00 14.57 -7.05
C THR A 190 -21.11 16.10 -7.08
N GLN A 191 -20.06 16.80 -7.49
CA GLN A 191 -20.09 18.25 -7.67
C GLN A 191 -21.18 18.67 -8.68
N ASP A 192 -21.26 17.98 -9.81
CA ASP A 192 -22.27 18.22 -10.84
C ASP A 192 -23.70 17.98 -10.31
N LEU A 193 -23.92 16.87 -9.60
CA LEU A 193 -25.22 16.54 -9.02
C LEU A 193 -25.64 17.54 -7.94
N VAL A 194 -24.69 18.01 -7.12
CA VAL A 194 -24.94 19.08 -6.14
C VAL A 194 -25.32 20.38 -6.83
N ASN A 195 -24.67 20.72 -7.95
CA ASN A 195 -25.01 21.92 -8.72
C ASN A 195 -26.41 21.80 -9.35
N GLN A 196 -26.77 20.65 -9.90
CA GLN A 196 -28.12 20.39 -10.43
C GLN A 196 -29.18 20.53 -9.34
N ARG A 197 -28.99 19.87 -8.18
CA ARG A 197 -29.90 19.97 -7.03
C ARG A 197 -30.06 21.41 -6.53
N LYS A 198 -28.99 22.21 -6.55
CA LYS A 198 -29.05 23.64 -6.18
C LYS A 198 -29.87 24.46 -7.17
N LEU A 199 -29.75 24.19 -8.47
CA LEU A 199 -30.56 24.87 -9.49
C LEU A 199 -32.04 24.51 -9.33
N GLU A 200 -32.36 23.22 -9.18
CA GLU A 200 -33.74 22.74 -8.91
C GLU A 200 -34.32 23.39 -7.65
N GLN A 201 -33.52 23.50 -6.58
CA GLN A 201 -33.95 24.15 -5.34
C GLN A 201 -34.24 25.64 -5.54
N GLN A 202 -33.47 26.34 -6.37
CA GLN A 202 -33.72 27.74 -6.70
C GLN A 202 -34.97 27.92 -7.56
N GLU A 203 -35.22 27.02 -8.51
CA GLU A 203 -36.44 27.02 -9.33
C GLU A 203 -37.68 26.78 -8.47
N LEU A 204 -37.65 25.74 -7.62
CA LEU A 204 -38.73 25.46 -6.67
C LEU A 204 -38.98 26.62 -5.70
N ALA A 205 -37.91 27.29 -5.23
CA ALA A 205 -38.05 28.47 -4.38
C ALA A 205 -38.75 29.62 -5.11
N ARG A 206 -38.43 29.87 -6.39
CA ARG A 206 -39.10 30.89 -7.22
C ARG A 206 -40.56 30.52 -7.47
N GLU A 207 -40.85 29.25 -7.74
CA GLU A 207 -42.22 28.77 -7.91
C GLU A 207 -43.04 28.96 -6.62
N LEU A 208 -42.48 28.57 -5.48
CA LEU A 208 -43.08 28.78 -4.16
C LEU A 208 -43.35 30.25 -3.88
N GLU A 209 -42.40 31.14 -4.17
CA GLU A 209 -42.59 32.58 -4.01
C GLU A 209 -43.72 33.11 -4.91
N SER A 210 -43.77 32.66 -6.17
CA SER A 210 -44.83 33.02 -7.12
C SER A 210 -46.21 32.53 -6.67
N LEU A 211 -46.28 31.33 -6.08
CA LEU A 211 -47.51 30.76 -5.55
C LEU A 211 -47.93 31.49 -4.28
N GLN A 212 -47.00 31.74 -3.35
CA GLN A 212 -47.25 32.53 -2.14
C GLN A 212 -47.78 33.93 -2.47
N ALA A 213 -47.29 34.57 -3.53
CA ALA A 213 -47.82 35.86 -3.99
C ALA A 213 -49.26 35.77 -4.54
N LYS A 214 -49.67 34.62 -5.11
CA LYS A 214 -51.02 34.37 -5.63
C LYS A 214 -52.02 33.98 -4.55
N VAL A 215 -51.59 33.31 -3.47
CA VAL A 215 -52.44 32.88 -2.34
C VAL A 215 -53.31 34.02 -1.77
N PRO A 216 -52.79 35.22 -1.41
CA PRO A 216 -53.61 36.26 -0.79
C PRO A 216 -54.67 36.80 -1.75
N ARG A 217 -54.38 36.87 -3.06
CA ARG A 217 -55.37 37.30 -4.07
C ARG A 217 -56.50 36.30 -4.18
N LYS A 218 -56.16 35.00 -4.29
CA LYS A 218 -57.17 33.93 -4.34
C LYS A 218 -57.98 33.83 -3.05
N ARG A 219 -57.35 34.08 -1.89
CA ARG A 219 -58.06 34.16 -0.61
C ARG A 219 -59.07 35.30 -0.58
N LYS A 220 -58.68 36.50 -1.03
CA LYS A 220 -59.61 37.65 -1.15
C LYS A 220 -60.75 37.39 -2.14
N GLU A 221 -60.47 36.74 -3.28
CA GLU A 221 -61.50 36.32 -4.24
C GLU A 221 -62.48 35.31 -3.61
N ALA A 222 -61.97 34.32 -2.86
CA ALA A 222 -62.80 33.36 -2.16
C ALA A 222 -63.66 34.03 -1.07
N ASP A 223 -63.09 34.93 -0.27
CA ASP A 223 -63.82 35.69 0.75
C ASP A 223 -64.93 36.55 0.11
N ARG A 224 -64.66 37.18 -1.03
CA ARG A 224 -65.67 37.93 -1.79
C ARG A 224 -66.79 37.04 -2.29
N LEU A 225 -66.47 35.89 -2.90
CA LEU A 225 -67.47 34.95 -3.38
C LEU A 225 -68.32 34.38 -2.23
N LEU A 226 -67.74 34.14 -1.05
CA LEU A 226 -68.48 33.73 0.14
C LEU A 226 -69.50 34.80 0.57
N ILE A 227 -69.10 36.08 0.55
CA ILE A 227 -70.01 37.20 0.84
C ILE A 227 -71.13 37.30 -0.21
N GLU A 228 -70.82 37.09 -1.50
CA GLU A 228 -71.81 37.10 -2.58
C GLU A 228 -72.75 35.89 -2.55
N LEU A 229 -72.30 34.74 -2.03
CA LEU A 229 -73.08 33.50 -1.92
C LEU A 229 -74.10 33.56 -0.78
N GLN A 230 -73.77 34.16 0.37
CA GLN A 230 -74.68 34.31 1.51
C GLN A 230 -76.08 34.87 1.15
N PRO A 231 -76.23 36.01 0.44
CA PRO A 231 -77.55 36.52 0.06
C PRO A 231 -78.26 35.63 -0.96
N LEU A 232 -77.53 34.92 -1.83
CA LEU A 232 -78.13 33.96 -2.76
C LEU A 232 -78.66 32.73 -2.04
N GLU A 233 -77.95 32.25 -1.03
CA GLU A 233 -78.37 31.13 -0.21
C GLU A 233 -79.58 31.51 0.66
N ASN A 234 -79.59 32.71 1.25
CA ASN A 234 -80.76 33.27 1.92
C ASN A 234 -81.96 33.39 0.98
N LYS A 235 -81.77 33.88 -0.26
CA LYS A 235 -82.83 33.92 -1.28
C LYS A 235 -83.34 32.53 -1.63
N ARG A 236 -82.45 31.54 -1.80
CA ARG A 236 -82.81 30.14 -2.06
C ARG A 236 -83.63 29.56 -0.89
N GLN A 237 -83.20 29.82 0.34
CA GLN A 237 -83.90 29.36 1.54
C GLN A 237 -85.28 29.99 1.64
N ASN A 238 -85.40 31.30 1.42
CA ASN A 238 -86.67 32.02 1.40
C ASN A 238 -87.59 31.57 0.27
N SER A 239 -87.06 31.29 -0.93
CA SER A 239 -87.88 30.73 -2.02
C SER A 239 -88.31 29.30 -1.73
N ALA A 240 -87.46 28.49 -1.08
CA ALA A 240 -87.78 27.12 -0.70
C ALA A 240 -88.84 27.08 0.41
N THR A 241 -88.77 27.97 1.40
CA THR A 241 -89.82 28.11 2.43
C THR A 241 -91.11 28.63 1.81
N ALA A 242 -91.06 29.66 0.96
CA ALA A 242 -92.23 30.16 0.24
C ALA A 242 -92.89 29.07 -0.63
N ALA A 243 -92.10 28.25 -1.34
CA ALA A 243 -92.61 27.12 -2.12
C ALA A 243 -93.22 26.03 -1.24
N ARG A 244 -92.61 25.70 -0.09
CA ARG A 244 -93.16 24.76 0.90
C ARG A 244 -94.46 25.28 1.49
N GLU A 245 -94.54 26.57 1.82
CA GLU A 245 -95.77 27.18 2.31
C GLU A 245 -96.84 27.26 1.23
N ALA A 246 -96.49 27.56 -0.03
CA ALA A 246 -97.44 27.54 -1.14
C ALA A 246 -97.98 26.12 -1.37
N ARG A 247 -97.12 25.09 -1.27
CA ARG A 247 -97.54 23.69 -1.30
C ARG A 247 -98.46 23.36 -0.12
N ARG A 248 -98.12 23.79 1.10
CA ARG A 248 -98.95 23.59 2.29
C ARG A 248 -100.28 24.34 2.20
N ARG A 249 -100.30 25.55 1.64
CA ARG A 249 -101.53 26.32 1.37
C ARG A 249 -102.38 25.66 0.29
N LYS A 250 -101.76 25.08 -0.75
CA LYS A 250 -102.47 24.27 -1.76
C LYS A 250 -103.06 23.00 -1.13
N GLU A 251 -102.30 22.28 -0.32
CA GLU A 251 -102.76 21.09 0.41
C GLU A 251 -103.84 21.42 1.45
N ALA A 252 -103.82 22.61 2.06
CA ALA A 252 -104.84 23.10 2.99
C ALA A 252 -106.10 23.64 2.28
N ALA A 253 -105.95 24.30 1.12
CA ALA A 253 -107.06 24.82 0.33
C ALA A 253 -107.79 23.74 -0.47
N LEU A 254 -107.12 22.62 -0.76
CA LEU A 254 -107.73 21.44 -1.39
C LEU A 254 -108.43 20.50 -0.41
N GLY A 255 -108.51 20.80 0.89
CA GLY A 255 -109.09 19.90 1.88
C GLY A 255 -108.34 18.56 1.87
N GLY A 256 -107.24 18.49 2.61
CA GLY A 256 -106.27 17.40 2.55
C GLY A 256 -106.88 16.01 2.36
N ALA A 257 -106.20 15.17 1.58
CA ALA A 257 -106.62 13.88 1.03
C ALA A 257 -107.49 12.92 1.90
N ALA A 258 -107.60 13.16 3.21
CA ALA A 258 -108.59 12.55 4.08
C ALA A 258 -110.04 12.93 3.74
N ASP A 259 -110.34 14.20 3.39
CA ASP A 259 -111.73 14.62 3.07
C ASP A 259 -112.19 14.06 1.72
N ASP A 260 -111.33 14.06 0.69
CA ASP A 260 -111.61 13.41 -0.60
C ASP A 260 -111.87 11.90 -0.46
N LEU A 261 -111.18 11.24 0.48
CA LEU A 261 -111.39 9.83 0.79
C LEU A 261 -112.68 9.61 1.58
N GLU A 262 -113.04 10.52 2.49
CA GLU A 262 -114.31 10.46 3.22
C GLU A 262 -115.52 10.71 2.30
N GLU A 263 -115.46 11.67 1.37
CA GLU A 263 -116.53 11.90 0.39
C GLU A 263 -116.72 10.69 -0.53
N ARG A 264 -115.62 10.10 -1.02
CA ARG A 264 -115.67 8.85 -1.78
C ARG A 264 -116.22 7.71 -0.94
N ALA A 265 -115.80 7.54 0.31
CA ALA A 265 -116.30 6.50 1.19
C ALA A 265 -117.79 6.67 1.52
N ARG A 266 -118.29 7.91 1.67
CA ARG A 266 -119.72 8.20 1.82
C ARG A 266 -120.48 7.83 0.55
N TRP A 267 -119.94 8.15 -0.62
CA TRP A 267 -120.54 7.78 -1.90
C TRP A 267 -120.57 6.26 -2.11
N TRP A 268 -119.48 5.55 -1.79
CA TRP A 268 -119.41 4.09 -1.87
C TRP A 268 -120.40 3.43 -0.91
N ARG A 269 -120.50 3.87 0.36
CA ARG A 269 -121.50 3.36 1.31
C ARG A 269 -122.94 3.65 0.86
N ALA A 270 -123.20 4.81 0.28
CA ALA A 270 -124.51 5.13 -0.28
C ALA A 270 -124.85 4.22 -1.48
N SER A 271 -123.89 3.96 -2.35
CA SER A 271 -124.07 3.04 -3.49
C SER A 271 -124.27 1.60 -3.04
N GLU A 272 -123.56 1.16 -1.99
CA GLU A 272 -123.71 -0.15 -1.36
C GLU A 272 -125.08 -0.29 -0.68
N GLY A 273 -125.57 0.76 -0.01
CA GLY A 273 -126.91 0.79 0.57
C GLY A 273 -128.04 0.68 -0.46
N VAL A 274 -127.87 1.30 -1.64
CA VAL A 274 -128.82 1.17 -2.76
C VAL A 274 -128.75 -0.23 -3.38
N LEU A 275 -127.55 -0.78 -3.58
CA LEU A 275 -127.37 -2.12 -4.15
C LEU A 275 -127.89 -3.23 -3.22
N THR A 276 -127.71 -3.10 -1.91
CA THR A 276 -128.25 -4.05 -0.92
C THR A 276 -129.78 -4.01 -0.83
N GLN A 277 -130.41 -2.84 -0.98
CA GLN A 277 -131.87 -2.73 -1.07
C GLN A 277 -132.46 -3.31 -2.37
N VAL A 278 -131.74 -3.24 -3.49
CA VAL A 278 -132.22 -3.75 -4.79
C VAL A 278 -132.02 -5.26 -4.94
N LEU A 279 -131.06 -5.86 -4.23
CA LEU A 279 -130.71 -7.28 -4.37
C LEU A 279 -131.32 -8.21 -3.31
N ASP A 280 -132.00 -7.69 -2.27
CA ASP A 280 -132.67 -8.45 -1.20
C ASP A 280 -131.80 -9.59 -0.61
N ILE A 281 -130.50 -9.33 -0.50
CA ILE A 281 -129.51 -10.26 0.07
C ILE A 281 -129.48 -10.02 1.59
N LYS A 282 -130.01 -10.98 2.35
CA LYS A 282 -129.79 -11.04 3.80
C LYS A 282 -128.42 -11.65 4.09
N ASN A 283 -127.58 -10.81 4.71
CA ASN A 283 -126.22 -11.01 5.24
C ASN A 283 -125.10 -11.05 4.21
#